data_AF-A0A5B0FMQ8-F1
#
_entry.id   AF-A0A5B0FMQ8-F1
#
_cell.length_a   1.000
_cell.length_b   1.000
_cell.length_c   1.000
_cell.angle_alpha   90.00
_cell.angle_beta   90.00
_cell.angle_gamma   90.00
#
_symmetry.space_group_name_H-M   'P 1'
#
loop_
_entity.id
_entity.type
_entity.pdbx_description
1 polymer ?
#
loop_
_entity_poly.entity_id
_entity_poly.type
_entity_poly.pdbx_seq_one_letter_code
_entity_poly.pdbx_strand_id
1 'polypeptide(L)'
;MHQDEIRLNQKLEELRLTTLESGSAFMIRDTEFFADGFINEYPDGSMKLMQLSEDQRFAIEIRTLTISEVAQIRKKHGIAGVLYA
;
A
#
# COMPACT_ATOMS: atom_id res chain seq x y z
N MET A 1 -10.48 -6.79 -20.83
CA MET A 1 -9.29 -6.11 -20.29
C MET A 1 -8.49 -5.59 -21.47
N HIS A 2 -8.28 -4.28 -21.56
CA HIS A 2 -7.47 -3.70 -22.62
C HIS A 2 -5.99 -4.00 -22.36
N GLN A 3 -5.20 -4.24 -23.41
CA GLN A 3 -3.79 -4.62 -23.30
C GLN A 3 -2.95 -3.60 -22.50
N ASP A 4 -3.36 -2.33 -22.51
CA ASP A 4 -2.73 -1.24 -21.77
C ASP A 4 -2.95 -1.35 -20.25
N GLU A 5 -4.12 -1.83 -19.80
CA GLU A 5 -4.42 -2.03 -18.37
C GLU A 5 -3.54 -3.12 -17.78
N ILE A 6 -3.33 -4.21 -18.53
CA ILE A 6 -2.45 -5.32 -18.12
C ILE A 6 -1.02 -4.82 -17.94
N ARG A 7 -0.52 -4.04 -18.91
CA ARG A 7 0.83 -3.49 -18.88
C ARG A 7 1.03 -2.49 -17.75
N LEU A 8 0.03 -1.66 -17.46
CA LEU A 8 0.07 -0.73 -16.34
C LEU A 8 0.15 -1.48 -15.00
N ASN A 9 -0.71 -2.49 -14.81
CA ASN A 9 -0.72 -3.30 -13.59
C ASN A 9 0.61 -4.03 -13.35
N GLN A 10 1.22 -4.56 -14.40
CA GLN A 10 2.55 -5.19 -14.31
C GLN A 10 3.63 -4.21 -13.85
N LYS A 11 3.68 -3.01 -14.45
CA LYS A 11 4.65 -1.99 -14.05
C LYS A 11 4.44 -1.48 -12.63
N LEU A 12 3.19 -1.39 -12.18
CA LEU A 12 2.88 -1.00 -10.80
C LEU A 12 3.37 -2.05 -9.81
N GLU A 13 3.18 -3.34 -10.11
CA GLU A 13 3.71 -4.43 -9.28
C GLU A 13 5.25 -4.44 -9.26
N GLU A 14 5.91 -4.25 -10.41
CA GLU A 14 7.36 -4.13 -10.49
C GLU A 14 7.89 -2.96 -9.63
N LEU A 15 7.24 -1.79 -9.72
CA LEU A 15 7.59 -0.62 -8.92
C LEU A 15 7.40 -0.88 -7.43
N ARG A 16 6.29 -1.52 -7.06
CA ARG A 16 5.99 -1.89 -5.68
C ARG A 16 7.06 -2.80 -5.11
N LEU A 17 7.37 -3.91 -5.79
CA LEU A 17 8.38 -4.86 -5.36
C LEU A 17 9.76 -4.20 -5.23
N THR A 18 10.17 -3.42 -6.23
CA THR A 18 11.46 -2.69 -6.20
C THR A 18 11.53 -1.73 -5.01
N THR A 19 10.42 -1.04 -4.69
CA THR A 19 10.35 -0.12 -3.55
C THR A 19 10.54 -0.87 -2.22
N LEU A 20 9.84 -2.00 -2.05
CA LEU A 20 9.92 -2.81 -0.83
C LEU A 20 11.30 -3.47 -0.68
N GLU A 21 11.89 -3.97 -1.77
CA GLU A 21 13.24 -4.55 -1.78
C GLU A 21 14.32 -3.52 -1.42
N SER A 22 14.11 -2.24 -1.75
CA SER A 22 15.00 -1.14 -1.32
C SER A 22 14.85 -0.74 0.15
N GLY A 23 13.95 -1.39 0.90
CA GLY A 23 13.67 -1.07 2.30
C GLY A 23 12.71 0.11 2.49
N SER A 24 12.11 0.62 1.42
CA SER A 24 11.18 1.75 1.47
C SER A 24 9.73 1.29 1.57
N ALA A 25 8.88 2.12 2.18
CA ALA A 25 7.44 1.86 2.22
C ALA A 25 6.81 2.18 0.86
N PHE A 26 5.83 1.37 0.45
CA PHE A 26 5.01 1.62 -0.73
C PHE A 26 3.66 2.20 -0.32
N MET A 27 3.31 3.35 -0.88
CA MET A 27 2.07 4.05 -0.56
C MET A 27 0.91 3.52 -1.42
N ILE A 28 -0.17 3.12 -0.76
CA ILE A 28 -1.42 2.71 -1.37
C ILE A 28 -2.48 3.76 -1.02
N ARG A 29 -2.98 4.45 -2.04
CA ARG A 29 -4.09 5.39 -1.88
C ARG A 29 -5.41 4.65 -2.01
N ASP A 30 -6.25 4.76 -1.00
CA ASP A 30 -7.57 4.13 -0.99
C ASP A 30 -8.61 5.15 -0.54
N THR A 31 -9.59 5.40 -1.41
CA THR A 31 -10.60 6.46 -1.27
C THR A 31 -11.62 6.19 -0.16
N GLU A 32 -11.64 5.00 0.42
CA GLU A 32 -12.48 4.69 1.58
C GLU A 32 -11.91 5.26 2.89
N PHE A 33 -10.61 5.59 2.91
CA PHE A 33 -10.00 6.30 4.02
C PHE A 33 -10.19 7.81 3.83
N PHE A 34 -10.13 8.56 4.94
CA PHE A 34 -10.31 10.02 4.98
C PHE A 34 -9.51 10.74 3.88
N ALA A 35 -9.87 11.98 3.52
CA ALA A 35 -9.27 12.71 2.39
C ALA A 35 -7.73 12.72 2.36
N ASP A 36 -7.11 12.73 3.54
CA ASP A 36 -5.65 12.75 3.74
C ASP A 36 -5.07 11.42 4.28
N GLY A 37 -5.89 10.37 4.28
CA GLY A 37 -5.54 9.03 4.72
C GLY A 37 -4.94 8.19 3.59
N PHE A 38 -3.92 7.40 3.92
CA PHE A 38 -3.29 6.46 3.00
C PHE A 38 -2.74 5.25 3.76
N ILE A 39 -2.46 4.17 3.04
CA ILE A 39 -1.85 2.99 3.61
C ILE A 39 -0.39 2.95 3.18
N ASN A 40 0.51 2.70 4.12
CA ASN A 40 1.89 2.33 3.80
C ASN A 40 2.06 0.82 3.97
N GLU A 41 2.53 0.16 2.93
CA GLU A 41 3.05 -1.20 3.01
C GLU A 41 4.56 -1.15 3.24
N TYR A 42 5.04 -1.91 4.22
CA TYR A 42 6.45 -1.97 4.59
C TYR A 42 7.11 -3.26 4.09
N PRO A 43 8.46 -3.30 4.00
CA PRO A 43 9.20 -4.47 3.52
C PRO A 43 8.94 -5.76 4.32
N ASP A 44 8.56 -5.63 5.61
CA ASP A 44 8.20 -6.76 6.46
C ASP A 44 6.78 -7.30 6.19
N GLY A 45 6.08 -6.75 5.20
CA GLY A 45 4.71 -7.12 4.84
C GLY A 45 3.64 -6.50 5.74
N SER A 46 4.03 -5.75 6.78
CA SER A 46 3.07 -4.99 7.59
C SER A 46 2.47 -3.85 6.78
N MET A 47 1.21 -3.51 7.09
CA MET A 47 0.57 -2.33 6.54
C MET A 47 0.09 -1.44 7.67
N LYS A 48 0.25 -0.13 7.49
CA LYS A 48 -0.16 0.87 8.47
C LYS A 48 -1.08 1.89 7.83
N LEU A 49 -2.14 2.23 8.54
CA LEU A 49 -2.98 3.36 8.19
C LEU A 49 -2.28 4.64 8.66
N MET A 50 -2.02 5.52 7.71
CA MET A 50 -1.33 6.78 7.89
C MET A 50 -2.25 7.94 7.54
N GLN A 51 -1.95 9.11 8.09
CA GLN A 51 -2.58 10.36 7.70
C GLN A 51 -1.49 11.44 7.59
N LEU A 52 -1.67 12.40 6.70
CA LEU A 52 -0.83 13.59 6.71
C LEU A 52 -1.15 14.46 7.94
N SER A 53 -0.13 15.11 8.51
CA SER A 53 -0.29 16.17 9.51
C SER A 53 -1.16 17.31 8.96
N GLU A 54 -1.71 18.15 9.84
CA GLU A 54 -2.55 19.30 9.43
C GLU A 54 -1.84 20.23 8.43
N ASP A 55 -0.52 20.36 8.55
CA ASP A 55 0.33 21.14 7.64
C ASP A 55 0.85 20.35 6.43
N GLN A 56 0.42 19.11 6.28
CA GLN A 56 0.74 18.17 5.19
C GLN A 56 2.22 17.83 5.00
N ARG A 57 3.07 18.12 6.00
CA ARG A 57 4.53 17.89 5.90
C ARG A 57 4.97 16.51 6.38
N PHE A 58 4.19 15.86 7.24
CA PHE A 58 4.60 14.63 7.90
C PHE A 58 3.51 13.56 7.80
N ALA A 59 3.92 12.31 7.62
CA ALA A 59 3.05 11.17 7.78
C ALA A 59 2.96 10.78 9.25
N ILE A 60 1.74 10.69 9.78
CA ILE A 60 1.44 10.27 11.14
C ILE A 60 0.79 8.88 11.08
N GLU A 61 1.33 7.92 11.84
CA GLU A 61 0.70 6.61 11.97
C GLU A 61 -0.57 6.73 12.81
N ILE A 62 -1.72 6.33 12.25
CA ILE A 62 -2.97 6.19 13.00
C ILE A 62 -2.97 4.83 13.71
N ARG A 63 -2.67 3.76 12.97
CA ARG A 63 -2.55 2.39 13.51
C ARG A 63 -1.91 1.43 12.53
N THR A 64 -1.37 0.34 13.07
CA THR A 64 -1.02 -0.86 12.31
C THR A 64 -2.25 -1.71 12.00
N LEU A 65 -2.33 -2.25 10.79
CA LEU A 65 -3.43 -3.09 10.33
C LEU A 65 -3.23 -4.55 10.76
N THR A 66 -4.33 -5.22 11.08
CA THR A 66 -4.32 -6.65 11.38
C THR A 66 -4.12 -7.48 10.11
N ILE A 67 -3.69 -8.73 10.27
CA ILE A 67 -3.50 -9.67 9.13
C ILE A 67 -4.77 -9.80 8.28
N SER A 68 -5.95 -9.80 8.91
CA SER A 68 -7.23 -9.90 8.18
C SER A 68 -7.52 -8.64 7.36
N GLU A 69 -7.21 -7.45 7.88
CA GLU A 69 -7.37 -6.20 7.14
C GLU A 69 -6.38 -6.09 5.99
N VAL A 70 -5.12 -6.51 6.20
CA VAL A 70 -4.11 -6.62 5.15
C VAL A 70 -4.61 -7.51 4.01
N ALA A 71 -5.18 -8.68 4.34
CA ALA A 71 -5.72 -9.60 3.33
C ALA A 71 -6.88 -8.97 2.53
N GLN A 72 -7.76 -8.21 3.20
CA GLN A 72 -8.86 -7.50 2.53
C GLN A 72 -8.35 -6.41 1.59
N ILE A 73 -7.39 -5.59 2.03
CA ILE A 73 -6.76 -4.54 1.21
C ILE A 73 -6.06 -5.14 0.00
N ARG A 74 -5.26 -6.19 0.19
CA ARG A 74 -4.58 -6.88 -0.91
C ARG A 74 -5.57 -7.39 -1.95
N LYS A 75 -6.63 -8.05 -1.50
CA LYS A 75 -7.71 -8.53 -2.38
C LYS A 75 -8.39 -7.38 -3.13
N LYS A 76 -8.70 -6.28 -2.43
CA LYS A 76 -9.38 -5.11 -3.00
C LYS A 76 -8.55 -4.43 -4.09
N HIS A 77 -7.25 -4.23 -3.84
CA HIS A 77 -6.34 -3.52 -4.74
C HIS A 77 -5.62 -4.44 -5.73
N GLY A 78 -5.96 -5.73 -5.75
CA GLY A 78 -5.31 -6.70 -6.64
C GLY A 78 -3.81 -6.89 -6.35
N ILE A 79 -3.37 -6.61 -5.13
CA ILE A 79 -1.97 -6.72 -4.72
C ILE A 79 -1.65 -8.17 -4.45
N ALA A 80 -0.63 -8.70 -5.13
CA ALA A 80 -0.15 -10.05 -4.85
C ALA A 80 0.35 -10.14 -3.39
N GLY A 81 -0.09 -11.18 -2.67
CA GLY A 81 0.35 -11.40 -1.31
C GLY A 81 1.81 -11.81 -1.27
N VAL A 82 2.65 -11.00 -0.65
CA VAL A 82 3.95 -11.46 -0.17
C VAL A 82 3.72 -11.91 1.28
N LEU A 83 3.43 -13.20 1.45
CA LEU A 83 3.44 -13.83 2.77
C LEU A 83 4.91 -13.98 3.16
N TYR A 84 5.50 -12.96 3.78
CA TYR A 84 6.70 -13.22 4.57
C TYR A 84 6.25 -14.05 5.79
N ALA A 85 6.87 -15.21 5.93
CA ALA A 85 6.61 -16.21 6.97
C ALA A 85 6.89 -15.69 8.38
#